data_AF-A0A520DK03-F1
#
_entry.id   AF-A0A520DK03-F1
#
_cell.length_a   1.000
_cell.length_b   1.000
_cell.length_c   1.000
_cell.angle_alpha   90.00
_cell.angle_beta   90.00
_cell.angle_gamma   90.00
#
_symmetry.space_group_name_H-M   'P 1'
#
loop_
_entity.id
_entity.type
_entity.pdbx_description
1 polymer ?
#
loop_
_entity_poly.entity_id
_entity_poly.type
_entity_poly.pdbx_seq_one_letter_code
_entity_poly.pdbx_strand_id
1 'polypeptide(L)'
;MKDIAKRFPQNPLLMPKDLKASINKLQVISLLNPGVFTYKNKTWILVRVAESIAQKEGVIFFPILNNTGKMEIIEVPLNDPDLIANDARVIKYKGLDYLTTVSHLRLLSSENGIDFKEDNEFPPLFGNGELERFGIE
;
A
#
# COMPACT_ATOMS: atom_id res chain seq x y z
N MET A 1 -6.77 32.71 1.50
CA MET A 1 -7.81 32.03 2.31
C MET A 1 -7.16 31.66 3.65
N LYS A 2 -7.83 31.89 4.79
CA LYS A 2 -7.26 31.58 6.11
C LYS A 2 -7.50 30.09 6.40
N ASP A 3 -6.46 29.38 6.83
CA ASP A 3 -6.58 27.97 7.22
C ASP A 3 -7.49 27.87 8.46
N ILE A 4 -8.63 27.19 8.30
CA ILE A 4 -9.60 26.95 9.38
C ILE A 4 -9.45 25.56 9.99
N ALA A 5 -8.55 24.71 9.46
CA ALA A 5 -8.33 23.38 9.95
C ALA A 5 -7.55 23.41 11.27
N LYS A 6 -8.11 22.78 12.30
CA LYS A 6 -7.40 22.49 13.55
C LYS A 6 -6.72 21.13 13.40
N ARG A 7 -5.40 21.14 13.21
CA ARG A 7 -4.61 19.91 13.11
C ARG A 7 -4.40 19.32 14.50
N PHE A 8 -4.54 18.01 14.63
CA PHE A 8 -4.18 17.29 15.84
C PHE A 8 -2.67 17.42 16.09
N PRO A 9 -2.23 17.72 17.32
CA PRO A 9 -0.82 17.66 17.70
C PRO A 9 -0.20 16.27 17.50
N GLN A 10 -1.02 15.22 17.51
CA GLN A 10 -0.63 13.82 17.33
C GLN A 10 -0.36 13.44 15.88
N ASN A 11 -0.54 14.35 14.92
CA ASN A 11 -0.22 14.04 13.53
C ASN A 11 1.27 13.68 13.36
N PRO A 12 1.59 12.64 12.56
CA PRO A 12 0.67 11.75 11.84
C PRO A 12 -0.03 10.74 12.78
N LEU A 13 -1.35 10.56 12.61
CA LEU A 13 -2.15 9.62 13.42
C LEU A 13 -1.83 8.14 13.13
N LEU A 14 -1.29 7.85 11.94
CA LEU A 14 -0.86 6.54 11.49
C LEU A 14 0.39 6.67 10.64
N MET A 15 1.36 5.80 10.85
CA MET A 15 2.60 5.71 10.09
C MET A 15 2.84 4.29 9.57
N PRO A 16 3.62 4.12 8.49
CA PRO A 16 3.98 2.79 7.96
C PRO A 16 4.50 1.80 9.02
N LYS A 17 5.29 2.28 9.98
CA LYS A 17 5.85 1.45 11.07
C LYS A 17 4.81 0.90 12.03
N ASP A 18 3.59 1.45 12.04
CA ASP A 18 2.51 1.03 12.94
C ASP A 18 1.79 -0.21 12.39
N LEU A 19 2.00 -0.55 11.11
CA LEU A 19 1.42 -1.71 10.45
C LEU A 19 2.49 -2.75 10.08
N LYS A 20 2.15 -4.02 10.27
CA LYS A 20 2.95 -5.12 9.73
C LYS A 20 2.67 -5.28 8.24
N ALA A 21 3.72 -5.54 7.46
CA ALA A 21 3.57 -5.90 6.05
C ALA A 21 2.72 -7.17 5.89
N SER A 22 2.01 -7.28 4.77
CA SER A 22 1.12 -8.41 4.48
C SER A 22 1.87 -9.74 4.36
N ILE A 23 3.14 -9.68 3.94
CA ILE A 23 4.04 -10.83 3.79
C ILE A 23 5.43 -10.42 4.30
N ASN A 24 6.15 -11.34 4.96
CA ASN A 24 7.47 -11.09 5.56
C ASN A 24 8.54 -10.54 4.61
N LYS A 25 8.39 -10.72 3.29
CA LYS A 25 9.34 -10.20 2.28
C LYS A 25 9.05 -8.74 1.88
N LEU A 26 7.90 -8.22 2.27
CA LEU A 26 7.44 -6.88 1.93
C LEU A 26 7.69 -5.91 3.10
N GLN A 27 7.65 -4.63 2.75
CA GLN A 27 7.71 -3.50 3.66
C GLN A 27 6.56 -2.54 3.34
N VAL A 28 5.91 -2.02 4.38
CA VAL A 28 4.94 -0.94 4.23
C VAL A 28 5.71 0.34 3.93
N ILE A 29 5.47 0.90 2.75
CA ILE A 29 6.12 2.13 2.29
C ILE A 29 5.27 3.35 2.64
N SER A 30 3.95 3.22 2.52
CA SER A 30 3.05 4.35 2.68
C SER A 30 1.64 3.95 3.10
N LEU A 31 0.99 4.86 3.83
CA LEU A 31 -0.41 4.82 4.20
C LEU A 31 -1.07 6.04 3.57
N LEU A 32 -2.05 5.83 2.71
CA LEU A 32 -2.55 6.84 1.79
C LEU A 32 -4.08 6.86 1.76
N ASN A 33 -4.61 8.00 1.31
CA ASN A 33 -5.99 8.20 0.83
C ASN A 33 -7.08 7.46 1.63
N PRO A 34 -7.18 7.65 2.95
CA PRO A 34 -8.14 6.92 3.75
C PRO A 34 -9.59 7.33 3.44
N GLY A 35 -10.47 6.34 3.27
CA GLY A 35 -11.91 6.53 3.46
C GLY A 35 -12.25 6.56 4.95
N VAL A 36 -13.22 7.37 5.37
CA VAL A 36 -13.57 7.54 6.80
C VAL A 36 -15.08 7.41 7.01
N PHE A 37 -15.48 6.66 8.02
CA PHE A 37 -16.90 6.48 8.38
C PHE A 37 -17.07 6.20 9.88
N THR A 38 -18.32 6.24 10.37
CA THR A 38 -18.66 5.89 11.75
C THR A 38 -19.46 4.60 11.77
N TYR A 39 -19.07 3.66 12.63
CA TYR A 39 -19.78 2.39 12.81
C TYR A 39 -19.57 1.88 14.23
N LYS A 40 -20.64 1.38 14.87
CA LYS A 40 -20.64 0.91 16.27
C LYS A 40 -19.97 1.90 17.26
N ASN A 41 -20.32 3.19 17.16
CA ASN A 41 -19.76 4.29 17.98
C ASN A 41 -18.22 4.47 17.90
N LYS A 42 -17.58 3.99 16.82
CA LYS A 42 -16.15 4.18 16.54
C LYS A 42 -15.96 4.94 15.24
N THR A 43 -14.85 5.67 15.14
CA THR A 43 -14.36 6.22 13.87
C THR A 43 -13.56 5.13 13.17
N TRP A 44 -13.90 4.83 11.93
CA TRP A 44 -13.21 3.85 11.10
C TRP A 44 -12.47 4.55 9.97
N ILE A 45 -11.29 4.04 9.69
CA ILE A 45 -10.49 4.38 8.53
C ILE A 45 -10.32 3.13 7.68
N LEU A 46 -10.65 3.24 6.40
CA LEU A 46 -10.23 2.30 5.36
C LEU A 46 -9.02 2.92 4.66
N VAL A 47 -7.83 2.54 5.07
CA VAL A 47 -6.58 3.13 4.56
C VAL A 47 -6.01 2.29 3.43
N ARG A 48 -5.50 2.96 2.39
CA ARG A 48 -4.69 2.33 1.36
C ARG A 48 -3.29 2.11 1.89
N VAL A 49 -2.86 0.86 1.92
CA VAL A 49 -1.53 0.45 2.36
C VAL A 49 -0.73 0.07 1.12
N ALA A 50 0.33 0.84 0.84
CA ALA A 50 1.25 0.55 -0.25
C ALA A 50 2.45 -0.23 0.29
N GLU A 51 2.68 -1.42 -0.25
CA GLU A 51 3.80 -2.28 0.11
C GLU A 51 4.76 -2.46 -1.08
N SER A 52 6.05 -2.60 -0.76
CA SER A 52 7.10 -2.88 -1.73
C SER A 52 8.12 -3.85 -1.13
N ILE A 53 9.12 -4.21 -1.91
CA ILE A 53 10.22 -5.08 -1.50
C ILE A 53 11.44 -4.21 -1.21
N ALA A 54 12.30 -4.64 -0.29
CA ALA A 54 13.59 -4.01 -0.10
C ALA A 54 14.43 -4.13 -1.38
N GLN A 55 14.86 -3.01 -1.93
CA GLN A 55 15.68 -3.00 -3.14
C GLN A 55 17.06 -3.60 -2.85
N LYS A 56 17.62 -4.28 -3.85
CA LYS A 56 18.96 -4.88 -3.81
C LYS A 56 19.78 -4.27 -4.95
N GLU A 57 21.07 -4.10 -4.72
CA GLU A 57 21.98 -3.56 -5.72
C GLU A 57 21.95 -4.37 -7.02
N GLY A 58 21.87 -3.68 -8.17
CA GLY A 58 21.90 -4.27 -9.51
C GLY A 58 20.57 -4.83 -10.03
N VAL A 59 19.52 -4.85 -9.22
CA VAL A 59 18.19 -5.37 -9.61
C VAL A 59 17.08 -4.43 -9.16
N ILE A 60 15.95 -4.49 -9.86
CA ILE A 60 14.70 -3.85 -9.45
C ILE A 60 13.64 -4.91 -9.21
N PHE A 61 12.92 -4.76 -8.10
CA PHE A 61 11.79 -5.61 -7.77
C PHE A 61 10.48 -4.85 -7.89
N PHE A 62 9.46 -5.51 -8.44
CA PHE A 62 8.08 -5.01 -8.37
C PHE A 62 7.11 -6.16 -8.04
N PRO A 63 6.21 -5.94 -7.07
CA PRO A 63 5.19 -6.91 -6.69
C PRO A 63 3.96 -6.83 -7.62
N ILE A 64 3.37 -7.98 -7.93
CA ILE A 64 2.09 -8.09 -8.64
C ILE A 64 1.19 -9.12 -7.96
N LEU A 65 -0.12 -9.00 -8.11
CA LEU A 65 -1.08 -10.05 -7.76
C LEU A 65 -1.35 -10.90 -9.01
N ASN A 66 -1.37 -12.22 -8.83
CA ASN A 66 -1.78 -13.14 -9.89
C ASN A 66 -3.31 -13.32 -9.91
N ASN A 67 -3.82 -14.15 -10.82
CA ASN A 67 -5.26 -14.35 -11.01
C ASN A 67 -5.97 -14.97 -9.80
N THR A 68 -5.23 -15.49 -8.80
CA THR A 68 -5.78 -16.00 -7.54
C THR A 68 -5.64 -15.01 -6.38
N GLY A 69 -5.24 -13.76 -6.64
CA GLY A 69 -4.96 -12.75 -5.61
C GLY A 69 -3.70 -13.02 -4.79
N LYS A 70 -2.82 -13.94 -5.24
CA LYS A 70 -1.56 -14.23 -4.56
C LYS A 70 -0.46 -13.28 -5.06
N MET A 71 0.31 -12.77 -4.12
CA MET A 71 1.47 -11.93 -4.41
C MET A 71 2.59 -12.72 -5.11
N GLU A 72 3.07 -12.18 -6.22
CA GLU A 72 4.25 -12.60 -6.95
C GLU A 72 5.24 -11.45 -7.06
N ILE A 73 6.52 -11.78 -7.07
CA ILE A 73 7.61 -10.81 -7.11
C ILE A 73 8.33 -10.99 -8.44
N ILE A 74 8.39 -9.93 -9.22
CA ILE A 74 9.20 -9.90 -10.44
C ILE A 74 10.54 -9.25 -10.10
N GLU A 75 11.62 -9.91 -10.47
CA GLU A 75 13.01 -9.45 -10.34
C GLU A 75 13.57 -9.19 -11.73
N VAL A 76 14.09 -7.99 -11.97
CA VAL A 76 14.67 -7.59 -13.26
C VAL A 76 16.05 -6.96 -13.04
N PRO A 77 17.10 -7.40 -13.75
CA PRO A 77 18.40 -6.72 -13.73
C PRO A 77 18.30 -5.28 -14.23
N LEU A 78 19.01 -4.34 -13.59
CA LEU A 78 18.99 -2.93 -14.01
C LEU A 78 19.59 -2.70 -15.41
N ASN A 79 20.39 -3.63 -15.92
CA ASN A 79 20.98 -3.60 -17.25
C ASN A 79 20.19 -4.41 -18.30
N ASP A 80 19.00 -4.90 -17.95
CA ASP A 80 18.13 -5.59 -18.90
C ASP A 80 17.70 -4.61 -20.02
N PRO A 81 17.88 -4.97 -21.31
CA PRO A 81 17.60 -4.06 -22.42
C PRO A 81 16.11 -3.71 -22.56
N ASP A 82 15.20 -4.52 -22.01
CA ASP A 82 13.76 -4.29 -22.06
C ASP A 82 13.25 -3.45 -20.86
N LEU A 83 14.14 -3.08 -19.93
CA LEU A 83 13.81 -2.31 -18.74
C LEU A 83 13.92 -0.80 -19.00
N ILE A 84 12.84 -0.07 -18.73
CA ILE A 84 12.79 1.39 -18.73
C ILE A 84 12.29 1.83 -17.34
N ALA A 85 13.20 2.33 -16.51
CA ALA A 85 12.95 2.69 -15.10
C ALA A 85 13.22 4.18 -14.82
N ASN A 86 12.68 5.06 -15.67
CA ASN A 86 12.90 6.51 -15.56
C ASN A 86 11.98 7.19 -14.52
N ASP A 87 10.88 6.56 -14.11
CA ASP A 87 9.97 7.01 -13.04
C ASP A 87 10.07 6.05 -11.85
N ALA A 88 10.15 6.60 -10.63
CA ALA A 88 10.29 5.81 -9.41
C ALA A 88 9.03 4.99 -9.03
N ARG A 89 7.87 5.33 -9.59
CA ARG A 89 6.58 4.68 -9.30
C ARG A 89 6.14 3.73 -10.40
N VAL A 90 6.50 4.03 -11.65
CA VAL A 90 6.07 3.27 -12.83
C VAL A 90 7.30 2.81 -13.62
N ILE A 91 7.41 1.50 -13.80
CA ILE A 91 8.46 0.86 -14.59
C ILE A 91 7.83 0.26 -15.83
N LYS A 92 8.49 0.38 -16.97
CA LYS A 92 8.11 -0.37 -18.16
C LYS A 92 9.08 -1.51 -18.39
N TYR A 93 8.54 -2.72 -18.55
CA TYR A 93 9.33 -3.92 -18.79
C TYR A 93 8.61 -4.80 -19.83
N LYS A 94 9.33 -5.20 -20.89
CA LYS A 94 8.78 -6.01 -22.00
C LYS A 94 7.48 -5.44 -22.60
N GLY A 95 7.41 -4.11 -22.71
CA GLY A 95 6.27 -3.40 -23.29
C GLY A 95 5.06 -3.24 -22.36
N LEU A 96 5.13 -3.69 -21.10
CA LEU A 96 4.08 -3.54 -20.10
C LEU A 96 4.51 -2.58 -18.98
N ASP A 97 3.54 -1.82 -18.47
CA ASP A 97 3.75 -0.94 -17.31
C ASP A 97 3.51 -1.71 -16.01
N TYR A 98 4.36 -1.46 -15.02
CA TYR A 98 4.35 -2.06 -13.69
C TYR A 98 4.50 -0.98 -12.63
N LEU A 99 3.94 -1.22 -11.45
CA LEU A 99 4.11 -0.35 -10.28
C LEU A 99 5.20 -0.89 -9.36
N THR A 100 5.98 -0.01 -8.74
CA THR A 100 7.00 -0.39 -7.74
C THR A 100 6.41 -0.79 -6.38
N THR A 101 5.12 -0.57 -6.21
CA THR A 101 4.34 -0.94 -5.02
C THR A 101 3.05 -1.62 -5.42
N VAL A 102 2.56 -2.50 -4.57
CA VAL A 102 1.22 -3.06 -4.64
C VAL A 102 0.40 -2.48 -3.49
N SER A 103 -0.85 -2.12 -3.75
CA SER A 103 -1.75 -1.57 -2.73
C SER A 103 -2.85 -2.54 -2.34
N HIS A 104 -3.21 -2.54 -1.06
CA HIS A 104 -4.39 -3.21 -0.52
C HIS A 104 -5.05 -2.29 0.51
N LEU A 105 -6.30 -2.56 0.87
CA LEU A 105 -7.02 -1.74 1.83
C LEU A 105 -7.04 -2.42 3.20
N ARG A 106 -6.90 -1.64 4.27
CA ARG A 106 -7.02 -2.13 5.65
C ARG A 106 -7.97 -1.28 6.46
N LEU A 107 -8.76 -1.94 7.31
CA LEU A 107 -9.66 -1.29 8.25
C LEU A 107 -8.96 -1.09 9.60
N LEU A 108 -9.04 0.14 10.10
CA LEU A 108 -8.63 0.49 11.46
C LEU A 108 -9.76 1.25 12.14
N SER A 109 -9.92 1.07 13.44
CA SER A 109 -10.91 1.80 14.23
C SER A 109 -10.30 2.55 15.40
N SER A 110 -10.97 3.62 15.81
CA SER A 110 -10.62 4.45 16.96
C SER A 110 -11.85 4.85 17.75
N GLU A 111 -11.76 4.76 19.08
CA GLU A 111 -12.80 5.22 20.02
C GLU A 111 -12.64 6.72 20.35
N ASN A 112 -11.44 7.27 20.24
CA ASN A 112 -11.14 8.67 20.56
C ASN A 112 -10.79 9.54 19.34
N GLY A 113 -10.80 8.94 18.14
CA GLY A 113 -10.48 9.62 16.87
C GLY A 113 -8.99 9.93 16.68
N ILE A 114 -8.12 9.43 17.54
CA ILE A 114 -6.66 9.69 17.53
C ILE A 114 -5.90 8.37 17.42
N ASP A 115 -6.22 7.39 18.27
CA ASP A 115 -5.52 6.11 18.32
C ASP A 115 -6.25 5.08 17.45
N PHE A 116 -5.68 4.75 16.30
CA PHE A 116 -6.25 3.78 15.36
C PHE A 116 -5.57 2.42 15.48
N LYS A 117 -6.37 1.34 15.43
CA LYS A 117 -5.88 -0.05 15.53
C LYS A 117 -6.58 -0.96 14.53
N GLU A 118 -5.85 -1.93 13.99
CA GLU A 118 -6.42 -3.04 13.21
C GLU A 118 -7.32 -3.90 14.11
N ASP A 119 -8.35 -4.47 13.50
CA ASP A 119 -9.24 -5.44 14.13
C ASP A 119 -9.15 -6.77 13.36
N ASN A 120 -8.84 -7.85 14.08
CA ASN A 120 -8.64 -9.18 13.48
C ASN A 120 -9.94 -9.74 12.86
N GLU A 121 -11.11 -9.22 13.23
CA GLU A 121 -12.40 -9.58 12.59
C GLU A 121 -12.46 -9.09 11.14
N PHE A 122 -11.70 -8.04 10.78
CA PHE A 122 -11.74 -7.40 9.47
C PHE A 122 -10.38 -7.53 8.76
N PRO A 123 -10.13 -8.64 8.05
CA PRO A 123 -8.88 -8.84 7.34
C PRO A 123 -8.68 -7.82 6.22
N PRO A 124 -7.43 -7.60 5.77
CA PRO A 124 -7.14 -6.75 4.62
C PRO A 124 -7.89 -7.17 3.36
N LEU A 125 -8.28 -6.19 2.55
CA LEU A 125 -8.87 -6.40 1.23
C LEU A 125 -7.76 -6.33 0.18
N PHE A 126 -7.56 -7.41 -0.57
CA PHE A 126 -6.59 -7.48 -1.66
C PHE A 126 -7.31 -7.45 -3.01
N GLY A 127 -6.56 -7.04 -4.04
CA GLY A 127 -7.03 -7.13 -5.41
C GLY A 127 -7.32 -8.56 -5.85
N ASN A 128 -8.34 -8.71 -6.68
CA ASN A 128 -8.82 -9.96 -7.23
C ASN A 128 -9.00 -9.87 -8.75
N GLY A 129 -8.34 -10.76 -9.47
CA GLY A 129 -8.40 -10.82 -10.93
C GLY A 129 -7.50 -9.81 -11.63
N GLU A 130 -7.55 -9.83 -12.96
CA GLU A 130 -6.56 -9.15 -13.82
C GLU A 130 -6.58 -7.63 -13.71
N LEU A 131 -7.75 -7.03 -13.45
CA LEU A 131 -7.92 -5.58 -13.38
C LEU A 131 -7.35 -4.97 -12.09
N GLU A 132 -7.14 -5.79 -11.05
CA GLU A 132 -6.67 -5.36 -9.73
C GLU A 132 -5.26 -5.90 -9.45
N ARG A 133 -4.56 -6.39 -10.48
CA ARG A 133 -3.26 -7.06 -10.36
C ARG A 133 -2.13 -6.19 -9.83
N PHE A 134 -2.28 -4.88 -9.87
CA PHE A 134 -1.33 -3.91 -9.32
C PHE A 134 -1.78 -3.31 -7.99
N GLY A 135 -2.89 -3.83 -7.44
CA GLY A 135 -3.48 -3.41 -6.18
C GLY A 135 -4.83 -2.74 -6.35
N ILE A 136 -5.41 -2.37 -5.21
CA ILE A 136 -6.68 -1.65 -5.10
C ILE A 136 -6.49 -0.30 -4.39
N GLU A 137 -7.39 0.64 -4.66
CA GLU A 137 -7.31 2.04 -4.20
C GLU A 137 -8.62 2.55 -3.59
#